data_AF-A0A951E0J0-F1
#
_entry.id   AF-A0A951E0J0-F1
#
_cell.length_a   1.000
_cell.length_b   1.000
_cell.length_c   1.000
_cell.angle_alpha   90.00
_cell.angle_beta   90.00
_cell.angle_gamma   90.00
#
_symmetry.space_group_name_H-M   'P 1'
#
loop_
_entity.id
_entity.type
_entity.pdbx_description
1 polymer ?
#
loop_
_entity_poly.entity_id
_entity_poly.type
_entity_poly.pdbx_seq_one_letter_code
_entity_poly.pdbx_strand_id
1 'polypeptide(L)'
;MVKPTRRPANPCFSSGPCAKRPGWSPAVLSSALLGRSHRSKPGVARLAEIIERSRAILQIPTDYRLGIVAGSDTGAVELALWSLLGARGID
;
A
#
# COMPACT_ATOMS: atom_id res chain seq x y z
N MET A 1 -32.60 23.64 -2.33
CA MET A 1 -31.12 23.57 -2.36
C MET A 1 -30.63 24.15 -3.68
N VAL A 2 -29.74 25.14 -3.67
CA VAL A 2 -29.20 25.74 -4.90
C VAL A 2 -28.19 24.78 -5.52
N LYS A 3 -28.38 24.44 -6.81
CA LYS A 3 -27.46 23.54 -7.53
C LYS A 3 -26.09 24.22 -7.70
N PRO A 4 -24.97 23.55 -7.38
CA PRO A 4 -23.64 24.11 -7.64
C PRO A 4 -23.46 24.42 -9.13
N THR A 5 -22.99 25.64 -9.43
CA THR A 5 -22.69 26.07 -10.81
C THR A 5 -21.33 25.58 -11.30
N ARG A 6 -20.45 25.16 -10.38
CA ARG A 6 -19.11 24.64 -10.68
C ARG A 6 -19.07 23.13 -10.50
N ARG A 7 -18.57 22.42 -11.51
CA ARG A 7 -18.29 20.99 -11.42
C ARG A 7 -16.94 20.74 -10.74
N PRO A 8 -16.77 19.60 -10.06
CA PRO A 8 -15.45 19.15 -9.60
C PRO A 8 -14.47 19.02 -10.77
N ALA A 9 -13.20 19.35 -10.53
CA ALA A 9 -12.14 19.16 -11.53
C ALA A 9 -11.90 17.67 -11.86
N ASN A 10 -12.22 16.78 -10.92
CA ASN A 10 -12.17 15.34 -11.10
C ASN A 10 -13.45 14.71 -10.53
N PRO A 11 -14.35 14.15 -11.36
CA PRO A 11 -15.60 13.54 -10.92
C PRO A 11 -15.48 12.06 -10.52
N CYS A 12 -14.27 11.52 -10.35
CA CYS A 12 -14.07 10.14 -9.92
C CYS A 12 -14.22 10.00 -8.39
N PHE A 13 -15.42 9.62 -7.94
CA PHE A 13 -15.80 9.50 -6.52
C PHE A 13 -15.84 8.07 -5.97
N SER A 14 -15.14 7.13 -6.61
CA SER A 14 -15.07 5.74 -6.12
C SER A 14 -14.34 5.66 -4.77
N SER A 15 -14.72 4.68 -3.95
CA SER A 15 -14.08 4.38 -2.65
C SER A 15 -12.91 3.39 -2.75
N GLY A 16 -12.60 2.90 -3.95
CA GLY A 16 -11.51 1.96 -4.19
C GLY A 16 -11.75 1.12 -5.45
N PRO A 17 -10.83 1.11 -6.43
CA PRO A 17 -9.71 2.05 -6.62
C PRO A 17 -10.20 3.50 -6.77
N CYS A 18 -9.45 4.47 -6.25
CA CYS A 18 -9.78 5.91 -6.29
C CYS A 18 -8.92 6.69 -7.29
N ALA A 19 -9.29 7.94 -7.56
CA ALA A 19 -8.48 8.87 -8.35
C ALA A 19 -7.04 8.96 -7.82
N LYS A 20 -6.05 8.93 -8.72
CA LYS A 20 -4.65 9.20 -8.36
C LYS A 20 -4.47 10.68 -8.00
N ARG A 21 -3.38 10.99 -7.29
CA ARG A 21 -3.01 12.37 -6.94
C ARG A 21 -2.93 13.27 -8.19
N PRO A 22 -3.20 14.59 -8.09
CA PRO A 22 -2.99 15.52 -9.19
C PRO A 22 -1.59 15.43 -9.79
N GLY A 23 -1.47 15.55 -11.11
CA GLY A 23 -0.20 15.46 -11.83
C GLY A 23 0.40 14.06 -11.91
N TRP A 24 -0.32 13.01 -11.51
CA TRP A 24 0.14 11.63 -11.70
C TRP A 24 0.25 11.28 -13.19
N SER A 25 1.34 10.61 -13.57
CA SER A 25 1.52 10.01 -14.89
C SER A 25 2.29 8.69 -14.81
N PRO A 26 2.19 7.80 -15.80
CA PRO A 26 2.99 6.56 -15.84
C PRO A 26 4.50 6.78 -15.85
N ALA A 27 4.99 7.99 -16.18
CA ALA A 27 6.41 8.31 -16.21
C ALA A 27 7.11 8.10 -14.86
N VAL A 28 6.36 8.13 -13.74
CA VAL A 28 6.88 7.80 -12.40
C VAL A 28 7.36 6.34 -12.28
N LEU A 29 6.97 5.47 -13.21
CA LEU A 29 7.36 4.07 -13.25
C LEU A 29 8.54 3.81 -14.20
N SER A 30 9.16 4.84 -14.78
CA SER A 30 10.27 4.70 -15.75
C SER A 30 11.45 3.90 -15.21
N SER A 31 11.69 3.96 -13.89
CA SER A 31 12.74 3.19 -13.22
C SER A 31 12.24 1.89 -12.61
N ALA A 32 11.01 1.43 -12.88
CA ALA A 32 10.47 0.20 -12.30
C ALA A 32 11.35 -1.02 -12.62
N LEU A 33 11.56 -1.90 -11.63
CA LEU A 33 12.33 -3.13 -11.79
C LEU A 33 11.46 -4.25 -12.39
N LEU A 34 10.96 -4.03 -13.60
CA LEU A 34 10.10 -5.00 -14.29
C LEU A 34 10.92 -6.20 -14.80
N GLY A 35 10.34 -7.40 -14.73
CA GLY A 35 10.99 -8.63 -15.20
C GLY A 35 12.27 -9.04 -14.46
N ARG A 36 12.59 -8.38 -13.33
CA ARG A 36 13.76 -8.69 -12.50
C ARG A 36 13.37 -9.54 -11.31
N SER A 37 14.32 -10.35 -10.85
CA SER A 37 14.13 -11.11 -9.61
C SER A 37 13.91 -10.15 -8.42
N HIS A 38 12.90 -10.43 -7.61
CA HIS A 38 12.64 -9.73 -6.36
C HIS A 38 13.79 -9.88 -5.34
N ARG A 39 14.60 -10.94 -5.48
CA ARG A 39 15.81 -11.18 -4.65
C ARG A 39 17.05 -10.45 -5.16
N SER A 40 16.95 -9.73 -6.28
CA SER A 40 18.08 -8.96 -6.80
C SER A 40 18.47 -7.85 -5.82
N LYS A 41 19.75 -7.48 -5.79
CA LYS A 41 20.25 -6.36 -4.97
C LYS A 41 19.37 -5.10 -5.08
N PRO A 42 19.01 -4.61 -6.30
CA PRO A 42 18.14 -3.44 -6.40
C PRO A 42 16.70 -3.70 -5.93
N GLY A 43 16.17 -4.91 -6.07
CA GLY A 43 14.83 -5.27 -5.57
C GLY A 43 14.76 -5.25 -4.05
N VAL A 44 15.72 -5.91 -3.39
CA VAL A 44 15.86 -5.92 -1.94
C VAL A 44 16.06 -4.51 -1.39
N ALA A 45 16.91 -3.70 -2.04
CA ALA A 45 17.13 -2.31 -1.65
C ALA A 45 15.86 -1.46 -1.69
N ARG A 46 15.01 -1.61 -2.73
CA ARG A 46 13.74 -0.88 -2.80
C ARG A 46 12.73 -1.29 -1.74
N LEU A 47 12.68 -2.60 -1.42
CA LEU A 47 11.83 -3.08 -0.33
C LEU A 47 12.30 -2.53 1.02
N ALA A 48 13.61 -2.49 1.28
CA ALA A 48 14.17 -1.88 2.47
C ALA A 48 13.85 -0.36 2.55
N GLU A 49 14.00 0.36 1.44
CA GLU A 49 13.69 1.79 1.37
C GLU A 49 12.23 2.08 1.73
N ILE A 50 11.27 1.33 1.16
CA ILE A 50 9.86 1.57 1.45
C ILE A 50 9.49 1.18 2.88
N ILE A 51 10.13 0.15 3.46
CA ILE A 51 9.95 -0.21 4.87
C ILE A 51 10.40 0.95 5.77
N GLU A 52 11.58 1.51 5.51
CA GLU A 52 12.13 2.61 6.31
C GLU A 52 11.28 3.88 6.19
N ARG A 53 10.91 4.26 4.96
CA ARG A 53 10.05 5.41 4.71
C ARG A 53 8.68 5.27 5.37
N SER A 54 8.10 4.07 5.31
CA SER A 54 6.80 3.81 5.95
C SER A 54 6.89 3.92 7.47
N ARG A 55 7.96 3.38 8.08
CA ARG A 55 8.22 3.54 9.52
C ARG A 55 8.36 5.01 9.91
N ALA A 56 9.11 5.79 9.14
CA ALA A 56 9.29 7.22 9.39
C ALA A 56 7.98 8.01 9.23
N ILE A 57 7.19 7.75 8.20
CA ILE A 57 5.92 8.46 7.96
C ILE A 57 4.89 8.15 9.04
N LEU A 58 4.79 6.87 9.45
CA LEU A 58 3.79 6.39 10.39
C LEU A 58 4.26 6.44 11.85
N GLN A 59 5.51 6.86 12.10
CA GLN A 59 6.12 6.92 13.44
C GLN A 59 6.01 5.58 14.20
N ILE A 60 6.31 4.47 13.51
CA ILE A 60 6.17 3.12 14.08
C ILE A 60 7.23 2.86 15.16
N PRO A 61 6.85 2.37 16.36
CA PRO A 61 7.78 2.07 17.45
C PRO A 61 8.92 1.13 17.03
N THR A 62 10.12 1.34 17.58
CA THR A 62 11.35 0.65 17.15
C THR A 62 11.33 -0.86 17.38
N ASP A 63 10.54 -1.32 18.34
CA ASP A 63 10.35 -2.72 18.70
C ASP A 63 9.32 -3.44 17.80
N TYR A 64 8.57 -2.72 16.97
CA TYR A 64 7.61 -3.31 16.03
C TYR A 64 8.30 -3.76 14.74
N ARG A 65 7.75 -4.76 14.06
CA ARG A 65 8.19 -5.19 12.72
C ARG A 65 7.21 -4.72 11.65
N LEU A 66 7.72 -4.35 10.47
CA LEU A 66 6.90 -4.01 9.30
C LEU A 66 7.06 -5.10 8.25
N GLY A 67 5.96 -5.76 7.90
CA GLY A 67 5.90 -6.74 6.82
C GLY A 67 5.25 -6.15 5.57
N ILE A 68 5.78 -6.49 4.39
CA ILE A 68 5.13 -6.24 3.10
C ILE A 68 4.62 -7.58 2.58
N VAL A 69 3.32 -7.68 2.36
CA VAL A 69 2.64 -8.92 1.99
C VAL A 69 1.79 -8.71 0.74
N ALA A 70 1.59 -9.77 -0.03
CA ALA A 70 0.68 -9.76 -1.16
C ALA A 70 -0.77 -9.96 -0.70
N GLY A 71 -1.74 -9.62 -1.57
CA GLY A 71 -3.17 -9.84 -1.30
C GLY A 71 -3.94 -8.64 -0.73
N SER A 72 -3.30 -7.45 -0.69
CA SER A 72 -3.92 -6.22 -0.15
C SER A 72 -4.38 -6.39 1.30
N ASP A 73 -5.27 -5.51 1.77
CA ASP A 73 -5.84 -5.56 3.12
C ASP A 73 -6.52 -6.89 3.43
N THR A 74 -7.20 -7.51 2.46
CA THR A 74 -7.80 -8.85 2.63
C THR A 74 -6.75 -9.90 2.96
N GLY A 75 -5.66 -9.97 2.19
CA GLY A 75 -4.57 -10.91 2.45
C GLY A 75 -3.83 -10.62 3.76
N ALA A 76 -3.70 -9.34 4.14
CA ALA A 76 -3.11 -8.95 5.41
C ALA A 76 -3.98 -9.38 6.60
N VAL A 77 -5.31 -9.19 6.51
CA VAL A 77 -6.27 -9.65 7.53
C VAL A 77 -6.24 -11.17 7.63
N GLU A 78 -6.32 -11.90 6.51
CA GLU A 78 -6.20 -13.36 6.50
C GLU A 78 -4.92 -13.83 7.19
N LEU A 79 -3.76 -13.27 6.83
CA LEU A 79 -2.49 -13.59 7.47
C LEU A 79 -2.54 -13.38 8.99
N ALA A 80 -3.12 -12.27 9.44
CA ALA A 80 -3.28 -11.98 10.85
C ALA A 80 -4.19 -13.00 11.54
N LEU A 81 -5.33 -13.36 10.95
CA LEU A 81 -6.24 -14.37 11.47
C LEU A 81 -5.53 -15.72 11.63
N TRP A 82 -4.84 -16.19 10.60
CA TRP A 82 -4.11 -17.47 10.65
C TRP A 82 -2.93 -17.47 11.63
N SER A 83 -2.29 -16.33 11.84
CA SER A 83 -1.10 -16.23 12.69
C SER A 83 -1.41 -15.92 14.16
N LEU A 84 -2.51 -15.23 14.43
CA LEU A 84 -2.87 -14.75 15.77
C LEU A 84 -4.01 -15.54 16.41
N LEU A 85 -4.93 -16.08 15.61
CA LEU A 85 -6.09 -16.84 16.11
C LEU A 85 -5.92 -18.36 15.97
N GLY A 86 -4.89 -18.82 15.26
CA GLY A 86 -4.43 -20.21 15.28
C GLY A 86 -5.53 -21.26 14.99
N ALA A 87 -5.28 -22.50 15.43
CA ALA A 87 -6.16 -23.66 15.17
C ALA A 87 -7.25 -23.87 16.24
N ARG A 88 -7.39 -22.99 17.23
CA ARG A 88 -8.28 -23.17 18.39
C ARG A 88 -9.45 -22.19 18.33
N GLY A 89 -10.55 -22.58 18.97
CA GLY A 89 -11.76 -21.76 19.05
C GLY A 89 -11.51 -20.48 19.84
N ILE A 90 -12.10 -19.38 19.35
CA ILE A 90 -12.28 -18.12 20.06
C ILE A 90 -13.65 -18.15 20.72
N ASP A 91 -13.75 -18.88 21.84
CA ASP A 91 -14.91 -18.89 22.72
C ASP A 91 -15.02 -17.63 23.58
#